data_AF-U2IEA5-F1
#
_entry.id   AF-U2IEA5-F1
#
_cell.length_a   1.000
_cell.length_b   1.000
_cell.length_c   1.000
_cell.angle_alpha   90.00
_cell.angle_beta   90.00
_cell.angle_gamma   90.00
#
_symmetry.space_group_name_H-M   'P 1'
#
loop_
_entity.id
_entity.type
_entity.pdbx_description
1 polymer ?
#
loop_
_entity_poly.entity_id
_entity_poly.type
_entity_poly.pdbx_seq_one_letter_code
_entity_poly.pdbx_strand_id
1 'polypeptide(L)'
;MTYDGYGNITRMTKPENYNHQRMFYAYTYDDLYHSLVTSVKDAYGYSSSTAYDGLWNAPSVTTDLNGQKMEYTYDALGRQRTIRAPYEIESGQPFTIRFEYFPAER
;
A
#
# COMPACT_ATOMS: atom_id res chain seq x y z
N MET A 1 -0.56 -17.15 -14.36
CA MET A 1 -1.07 -15.90 -13.76
C MET A 1 -2.56 -15.82 -14.09
N THR A 2 -3.35 -15.12 -13.28
CA THR A 2 -4.76 -14.83 -13.60
C THR A 2 -4.97 -13.33 -13.65
N TYR A 3 -6.02 -12.90 -14.35
CA TYR A 3 -6.33 -11.50 -14.59
C TYR A 3 -7.79 -11.19 -14.29
N ASP A 4 -8.11 -9.93 -14.01
CA ASP A 4 -9.49 -9.42 -13.96
C ASP A 4 -9.99 -8.99 -15.35
N GLY A 5 -11.21 -8.45 -15.43
CA GLY A 5 -11.80 -7.95 -16.67
C GLY A 5 -11.14 -6.69 -17.26
N TYR A 6 -10.26 -6.03 -16.51
CA TYR A 6 -9.50 -4.85 -16.92
C TYR A 6 -8.08 -5.20 -17.36
N GLY A 7 -7.70 -6.48 -17.23
CA GLY A 7 -6.36 -6.97 -17.58
C GLY A 7 -5.34 -6.82 -16.46
N ASN A 8 -5.76 -6.50 -15.23
CA ASN A 8 -4.86 -6.46 -14.08
C ASN A 8 -4.57 -7.86 -13.56
N ILE A 9 -3.36 -8.09 -13.03
CA ILE A 9 -2.98 -9.40 -12.47
C ILE A 9 -3.68 -9.61 -11.13
N THR A 10 -4.60 -10.56 -11.04
CA THR A 10 -5.26 -10.94 -9.77
C THR A 10 -4.51 -12.02 -9.01
N ARG A 11 -3.69 -12.82 -9.70
CA ARG A 11 -2.88 -13.86 -9.06
C ARG A 11 -1.61 -14.19 -9.82
N MET A 12 -0.51 -14.24 -9.10
CA MET A 12 0.77 -14.74 -9.57
C MET A 12 1.18 -15.96 -8.75
N THR A 13 1.30 -17.12 -9.41
CA THR A 13 1.76 -18.38 -8.77
C THR A 13 3.20 -18.65 -9.17
N LYS A 14 4.07 -18.87 -8.18
CA LYS A 14 5.49 -19.19 -8.37
C LYS A 14 5.68 -20.67 -8.78
N PRO A 15 6.90 -21.06 -9.21
CA PRO A 15 7.25 -22.47 -9.40
C PRO A 15 7.02 -23.31 -8.15
N GLU A 16 6.92 -24.61 -8.36
CA GLU A 16 6.80 -25.60 -7.30
C GLU A 16 8.12 -25.75 -6.54
N ASN A 17 8.05 -25.95 -5.22
CA ASN A 17 9.21 -26.33 -4.42
C ASN A 17 9.38 -27.86 -4.37
N TYR A 18 10.43 -28.36 -3.70
CA TYR A 18 10.67 -29.80 -3.60
C TYR A 18 9.54 -30.58 -2.88
N ASN A 19 8.75 -29.90 -2.06
CA ASN A 19 7.62 -30.46 -1.32
C ASN A 19 6.30 -30.43 -2.12
N HIS A 20 6.33 -30.17 -3.42
CA HIS A 20 5.14 -30.01 -4.26
C HIS A 20 4.21 -28.85 -3.85
N GLN A 21 4.72 -27.86 -3.11
CA GLN A 21 3.97 -26.68 -2.69
C GLN A 21 4.24 -25.51 -3.64
N ARG A 22 3.28 -24.57 -3.74
CA ARG A 22 3.38 -23.40 -4.60
C ARG A 22 3.09 -22.12 -3.83
N MET A 23 4.09 -21.23 -3.77
CA MET A 23 3.87 -19.86 -3.30
C MET A 23 3.03 -19.09 -4.32
N PHE A 24 2.17 -18.20 -3.86
CA PHE A 24 1.43 -17.28 -4.71
C PHE A 24 1.23 -15.94 -4.03
N TYR A 25 0.94 -14.93 -4.84
CA TYR A 25 0.39 -13.65 -4.41
C TYR A 25 -0.95 -13.43 -5.11
N ALA A 26 -1.95 -13.02 -4.37
CA ALA A 26 -3.24 -12.57 -4.86
C ALA A 26 -3.36 -11.07 -4.63
N TYR A 27 -3.83 -10.34 -5.64
CA TYR A 27 -3.94 -8.89 -5.64
C TYR A 27 -5.42 -8.48 -5.70
N THR A 28 -5.79 -7.56 -4.83
CA THR A 28 -7.08 -6.88 -4.86
C THR A 28 -6.85 -5.44 -5.30
N TYR A 29 -7.69 -4.96 -6.22
CA TYR A 29 -7.63 -3.59 -6.72
C TYR A 29 -8.74 -2.74 -6.13
N ASP A 30 -8.64 -1.43 -6.27
CA ASP A 30 -9.71 -0.50 -5.94
C ASP A 30 -10.95 -0.73 -6.83
N ASP A 31 -12.14 -0.49 -6.29
CA ASP A 31 -13.40 -0.76 -7.00
C ASP A 31 -13.79 0.34 -8.00
N LEU A 32 -13.17 1.52 -7.93
CA LEU A 32 -13.60 2.69 -8.71
C LEU A 32 -12.96 2.71 -10.09
N TYR A 33 -11.63 2.54 -10.12
CA TYR A 33 -10.81 2.62 -11.33
C TYR A 33 -10.11 1.30 -11.64
N HIS A 34 -10.12 0.32 -10.72
CA HIS A 34 -9.45 -0.96 -10.87
C HIS A 34 -7.98 -0.79 -11.31
N SER A 35 -7.25 0.09 -10.64
CA SER A 35 -5.88 0.47 -11.04
C SER A 35 -4.89 0.50 -9.88
N LEU A 36 -5.38 0.62 -8.64
CA LEU A 36 -4.58 0.69 -7.42
C LEU A 36 -4.73 -0.60 -6.62
N VAL A 37 -3.62 -1.22 -6.23
CA VAL A 37 -3.62 -2.45 -5.44
C VAL A 37 -3.93 -2.12 -3.98
N THR A 38 -5.11 -2.48 -3.50
CA THR A 38 -5.56 -2.21 -2.12
C THR A 38 -5.15 -3.31 -1.14
N SER A 39 -4.92 -4.53 -1.63
CA SER A 39 -4.44 -5.64 -0.80
C SER A 39 -3.61 -6.65 -1.58
N VAL A 40 -2.59 -7.20 -0.91
CA VAL A 40 -1.82 -8.34 -1.39
C VAL A 40 -1.90 -9.45 -0.36
N LYS A 41 -2.31 -10.65 -0.77
CA LYS A 41 -2.39 -11.84 0.09
C LYS A 41 -1.49 -12.95 -0.43
N ASP A 42 -0.73 -13.59 0.46
CA ASP A 42 0.15 -14.70 0.10
C ASP A 42 -0.48 -16.08 0.28
N ALA A 43 0.28 -17.13 -0.04
CA ALA A 43 -0.16 -18.51 0.07
C ALA A 43 -0.43 -19.01 1.49
N TYR A 44 0.14 -18.35 2.50
CA TYR A 44 -0.02 -18.69 3.91
C TYR A 44 -1.16 -17.91 4.57
N GLY A 45 -1.77 -16.99 3.82
CA GLY A 45 -2.88 -16.18 4.28
C GLY A 45 -2.48 -14.86 4.89
N TYR A 46 -1.18 -14.52 4.90
CA TYR A 46 -0.72 -13.20 5.32
C TYR A 46 -1.10 -12.16 4.28
N SER A 47 -1.46 -10.97 4.75
CA SER A 47 -1.86 -9.88 3.88
C SER A 47 -1.25 -8.55 4.29
N SER A 48 -0.89 -7.75 3.30
CA SER A 48 -0.67 -6.31 3.46
C SER A 48 -1.78 -5.53 2.75
N SER A 49 -1.95 -4.28 3.13
CA SER A 49 -2.94 -3.39 2.49
C SER A 49 -2.40 -1.98 2.30
N THR A 50 -3.01 -1.27 1.35
CA THR A 50 -2.72 0.13 1.08
C THR A 50 -4.02 0.88 0.81
N ALA A 51 -4.24 1.94 1.57
CA ALA A 51 -5.21 2.97 1.25
C ALA A 51 -4.48 4.09 0.51
N TYR A 52 -5.18 4.75 -0.41
CA TYR A 52 -4.61 5.78 -1.26
C TYR A 52 -5.31 7.11 -1.04
N ASP A 53 -4.55 8.18 -1.18
CA ASP A 53 -5.05 9.52 -1.44
C ASP A 53 -5.57 9.57 -2.88
N GLY A 54 -6.86 9.89 -3.04
CA GLY A 54 -7.53 9.87 -4.34
C GLY A 54 -7.16 11.03 -5.27
N LEU A 55 -6.54 12.11 -4.75
CA LEU A 55 -6.09 13.22 -5.59
C LEU A 55 -4.77 12.87 -6.28
N TRP A 56 -3.87 12.20 -5.56
CA TRP A 56 -2.53 11.90 -6.03
C TRP A 56 -2.29 10.43 -6.42
N ASN A 57 -3.28 9.56 -6.21
CA ASN A 57 -3.13 8.10 -6.32
C ASN A 57 -1.90 7.58 -5.53
N ALA A 58 -1.61 8.22 -4.39
CA ALA A 58 -0.43 7.97 -3.57
C ALA A 58 -0.84 7.32 -2.24
N PRO A 59 -0.03 6.42 -1.64
CA PRO A 59 -0.40 5.74 -0.39
C PRO A 59 -0.70 6.72 0.75
N SER A 60 -1.91 6.74 1.29
CA SER A 60 -2.25 7.52 2.49
C SER A 60 -2.03 6.70 3.76
N VAL A 61 -2.28 5.38 3.70
CA VAL A 61 -2.02 4.44 4.80
C VAL A 61 -1.52 3.13 4.22
N THR A 62 -0.46 2.57 4.80
CA THR A 62 -0.06 1.17 4.54
C THR A 62 -0.20 0.36 5.82
N THR A 63 -0.60 -0.89 5.68
CA THR A 63 -0.56 -1.87 6.78
C THR A 63 0.29 -3.05 6.35
N ASP A 64 1.35 -3.34 7.11
CA ASP A 64 2.25 -4.45 6.84
C ASP A 64 1.63 -5.81 7.23
N LEU A 65 2.39 -6.90 7.01
CA LEU A 65 1.93 -8.25 7.30
C LEU A 65 1.76 -8.53 8.81
N ASN A 66 2.35 -7.69 9.66
CA ASN A 66 2.24 -7.76 11.12
C ASN A 66 1.12 -6.86 11.67
N GLY A 67 0.34 -6.22 10.78
CA GLY A 67 -0.72 -5.29 11.16
C GLY A 67 -0.23 -3.91 11.58
N GLN A 68 1.05 -3.60 11.40
CA GLN A 68 1.63 -2.30 11.74
C GLN A 68 1.31 -1.29 10.66
N LYS A 69 0.87 -0.10 11.08
CA LYS A 69 0.43 0.97 10.19
C LYS A 69 1.50 2.03 10.00
N MET A 70 1.55 2.57 8.79
CA MET A 70 2.22 3.83 8.47
C MET A 70 1.20 4.76 7.82
N GLU A 71 1.19 6.02 8.23
CA GLU A 71 0.33 7.06 7.65
C GLU A 71 1.19 8.11 6.94
N TYR A 72 0.69 8.61 5.81
CA TYR A 72 1.37 9.57 4.95
C TYR A 72 0.42 10.72 4.64
N THR A 73 0.96 11.93 4.61
CA THR A 73 0.23 13.09 4.08
C THR A 73 0.98 13.71 2.93
N TYR A 74 0.24 14.40 2.07
CA TYR A 74 0.76 15.06 0.89
C TYR A 74 0.42 16.54 0.93
N ASP A 75 1.27 17.32 0.32
CA ASP A 75 1.09 18.74 0.08
C ASP A 75 0.24 18.95 -1.19
N ALA A 76 -0.16 20.19 -1.51
CA ALA A 76 -1.05 20.49 -2.64
C ALA A 76 -0.39 20.26 -4.02
N LEU A 77 0.89 19.89 -4.06
CA LEU A 77 1.60 19.47 -5.27
C LEU A 77 1.84 17.95 -5.30
N GLY A 78 1.29 17.20 -4.35
CA GLY A 78 1.44 15.75 -4.27
C GLY A 78 2.77 15.29 -3.68
N ARG A 79 3.54 16.20 -3.06
CA ARG A 79 4.81 15.84 -2.42
C ARG A 79 4.53 15.40 -0.99
N GLN A 80 5.22 14.37 -0.52
CA GLN A 80 5.00 13.84 0.82
C GLN A 80 5.37 14.88 1.88
N ARG A 81 4.42 15.24 2.74
CA ARG A 81 4.56 16.28 3.77
C ARG A 81 4.88 15.71 5.14
N THR A 82 4.22 14.63 5.54
CA THR A 82 4.49 13.93 6.81
C THR A 82 4.44 12.42 6.65
N ILE A 83 5.18 11.73 7.52
CA ILE A 83 5.05 10.30 7.78
C ILE A 83 4.77 10.12 9.28
N ARG A 84 3.86 9.23 9.64
CA ARG A 84 3.71 8.70 11.01
C ARG A 84 3.91 7.19 10.99
N ALA A 85 4.86 6.72 11.78
CA ALA A 85 5.11 5.31 12.06
C ALA A 85 4.27 4.84 13.25
N PRO A 86 4.24 3.53 13.57
CA PRO A 86 3.34 2.98 14.59
C PRO A 86 3.41 3.72 15.94
N TYR A 87 4.61 4.08 16.40
CA TYR A 87 4.78 4.81 17.65
C TYR A 87 4.09 6.18 17.64
N GLU A 88 4.31 7.00 16.60
CA GLU A 88 3.66 8.31 16.49
C GLU A 88 2.15 8.21 16.28
N ILE A 89 1.67 7.14 15.64
CA ILE A 89 0.24 6.83 15.53
C ILE A 89 -0.35 6.59 16.91
N GLU A 90 0.25 5.69 17.70
CA GLU A 90 -0.24 5.30 19.03
C GLU A 90 -0.11 6.41 20.08
N SER A 91 1.01 7.14 20.06
CA SER A 91 1.28 8.21 21.03
C SER A 91 0.61 9.55 20.69
N GLY A 92 -0.01 9.66 19.50
CA GLY A 92 -0.64 10.90 19.04
C GLY A 92 0.36 11.98 18.62
N GLN A 93 1.64 11.65 18.48
CA GLN A 93 2.65 12.59 17.97
C GLN A 93 2.38 12.92 16.49
N PRO A 94 2.65 14.17 16.06
CA PRO A 94 2.16 14.67 14.78
C PRO A 94 2.89 14.04 13.58
N PHE A 95 4.16 13.65 13.73
CA PHE A 95 4.96 13.06 12.65
C PHE A 95 6.20 12.36 13.20
N THR A 96 6.62 11.29 12.52
CA THR A 96 7.96 10.70 12.61
C THR A 96 8.93 11.50 11.74
N ILE A 97 8.50 11.86 10.53
CA ILE A 97 9.26 12.66 9.56
C ILE A 97 8.35 13.75 9.00
N ARG A 98 8.84 14.98 8.93
CA ARG A 98 8.19 16.11 8.26
C ARG A 98 9.10 16.69 7.19
N PHE A 99 8.54 16.90 6.01
CA PHE A 99 9.24 17.54 4.90
C PHE A 99 8.76 18.98 4.74
N GLU A 100 9.69 19.85 4.39
CA GLU A 100 9.45 21.25 4.03
C GLU A 100 10.16 21.50 2.70
N TYR A 101 9.45 22.11 1.76
CA TYR A 101 9.91 22.26 0.38
C TYR A 101 9.98 23.73 -0.04
N PHE A 102 10.98 24.05 -0.87
CA PHE A 102 11.11 25.34 -1.54
C PHE A 102 11.19 25.18 -3.07
N PRO A 103 10.44 25.99 -3.84
CA PRO A 103 9.42 26.92 -3.37
C PRO A 103 8.26 26.17 -2.70
N ALA A 104 7.69 26.83 -1.68
CA ALA A 104 6.44 26.42 -1.09
C ALA A 104 5.31 26.57 -2.12
N GLU A 105 4.17 25.94 -1.84
CA GLU A 105 2.94 26.12 -2.61
C GLU A 105 2.62 27.61 -2.77
N ARG A 106 2.13 28.00 -3.95
CA ARG A 106 1.78 29.39 -4.27
C ARG A 106 0.40 29.75 -3.75
#